data_AF-A0A849WRF4-F1
#
_entry.id   AF-A0A849WRF4-F1
#
_cell.length_a   1.000
_cell.length_b   1.000
_cell.length_c   1.000
_cell.angle_alpha   90.00
_cell.angle_beta   90.00
_cell.angle_gamma   90.00
#
_symmetry.space_group_name_H-M   'P 1'
#
loop_
_entity.id
_entity.type
_entity.pdbx_description
1 polymer ?
#
loop_
_entity_poly.entity_id
_entity_poly.type
_entity_poly.pdbx_seq_one_letter_code
_entity_poly.pdbx_strand_id
1 'polypeptide(L)'
;MKPRIIKFSTEEISLLRQSFEALEEVTSFKSNIELCSKIASYGIFREIGTVNDELARFIFDVKTAKPIGLKSLKAELVEWKGLFGLRIFSSDSDRLELRAKGFYELIHPSLSRNDDGTFHSLFIFPEIINKIAQSEGIELVLVKTWGSNSIFGGFDPSKGYYQTNFWEIENNDTIIFSDLIRKGKVAFMGTHDLIAHIAGVDKKHLPHLKQLADSVYNSIYSYFKSTSKPSISALIIPYTMGVVLDDLAQPPSYSSKSHIAILTELIRRISCNEIPANLPTVLIQFPKSFQKVIDLSRTLNAEKTPAQVKESVNSLVQEILNASVINFT
;
A
#
# COMPACT_ATOMS: atom_id res chain seq x y z
N MET A 1 -26.13 -22.46 3.90
CA MET A 1 -25.51 -22.24 5.23
C MET A 1 -25.23 -20.76 5.39
N LYS A 2 -25.72 -20.14 6.47
CA LYS A 2 -25.48 -18.71 6.75
C LYS A 2 -24.06 -18.52 7.33
N PRO A 3 -23.33 -17.43 6.99
CA PRO A 3 -22.07 -17.10 7.64
C PRO A 3 -22.23 -16.94 9.16
N ARG A 4 -21.25 -17.41 9.93
CA ARG A 4 -21.19 -17.26 11.39
C ARG A 4 -20.38 -16.01 11.72
N ILE A 5 -20.95 -15.09 12.50
CA ILE A 5 -20.21 -13.93 13.02
C ILE A 5 -19.24 -14.39 14.12
N ILE A 6 -18.02 -13.88 14.06
CA ILE A 6 -16.94 -14.15 15.02
C ILE A 6 -16.61 -12.85 15.75
N LYS A 7 -16.34 -12.96 17.05
CA LYS A 7 -15.80 -11.87 17.86
C LYS A 7 -14.52 -12.38 18.49
N PHE A 8 -13.40 -11.76 18.19
CA PHE A 8 -12.16 -12.09 18.88
C PHE A 8 -12.18 -11.55 20.31
N SER A 9 -11.86 -12.42 21.27
CA SER A 9 -11.51 -12.02 22.62
C SER A 9 -10.13 -11.35 22.64
N THR A 10 -9.79 -10.70 23.76
CA THR A 10 -8.45 -10.14 23.98
C THR A 10 -7.37 -11.21 23.87
N GLU A 11 -7.64 -12.41 24.40
CA GLU A 11 -6.74 -13.57 24.34
C GLU A 11 -6.55 -14.04 22.89
N GLU A 12 -7.63 -14.12 22.10
CA GLU A 12 -7.55 -14.51 20.69
C GLU A 12 -6.73 -13.51 19.86
N ILE A 13 -6.89 -12.20 20.12
CA ILE A 13 -6.07 -11.16 19.48
C ILE A 13 -4.59 -11.32 19.88
N SER A 14 -4.32 -11.60 21.16
CA SER A 14 -2.95 -11.81 21.65
C SER A 14 -2.30 -13.03 20.99
N LEU A 15 -3.03 -14.14 20.87
CA LEU A 15 -2.56 -15.35 20.20
C LEU A 15 -2.34 -15.13 18.69
N LEU A 16 -3.23 -14.38 18.03
CA LEU A 16 -3.06 -14.02 16.62
C LEU A 16 -1.79 -13.20 16.42
N ARG A 17 -1.54 -12.22 17.30
CA ARG A 17 -0.33 -11.40 17.30
C ARG A 17 0.94 -12.23 17.50
N GLN A 18 0.96 -13.12 18.51
CA GLN A 18 2.11 -14.01 18.75
C GLN A 18 2.40 -14.90 17.53
N SER A 19 1.34 -15.44 16.92
CA SER A 19 1.46 -16.26 15.70
C SER A 19 2.02 -15.45 14.52
N PHE A 20 1.66 -14.18 14.41
CA PHE A 20 2.17 -13.27 13.39
C PHE A 20 3.62 -12.86 13.64
N GLU A 21 4.00 -12.56 14.88
CA GLU A 21 5.38 -12.20 15.24
C GLU A 21 6.37 -13.35 15.02
N ALA A 22 5.88 -14.60 15.08
CA ALA A 22 6.66 -15.81 14.78
C ALA A 22 6.90 -16.05 13.27
N LEU A 23 6.29 -15.27 12.38
CA LEU A 23 6.48 -15.40 10.94
C LEU A 23 7.85 -14.88 10.48
N GLU A 24 8.28 -15.34 9.30
CA GLU A 24 9.38 -14.72 8.57
C GLU A 24 8.99 -13.32 8.09
N GLU A 25 9.99 -12.47 7.79
CA GLU A 25 9.75 -11.08 7.39
C GLU A 25 8.77 -10.95 6.23
N VAL A 26 8.90 -11.83 5.22
CA VAL A 26 7.95 -11.95 4.11
C VAL A 26 7.44 -13.38 4.08
N THR A 27 6.16 -13.56 4.40
CA THR A 27 5.52 -14.88 4.47
C THR A 27 4.49 -15.04 3.36
N SER A 28 4.63 -16.10 2.56
CA SER A 28 3.68 -16.44 1.51
C SER A 28 2.29 -16.72 2.07
N PHE A 29 1.24 -16.17 1.48
CA PHE A 29 -0.14 -16.47 1.89
C PHE A 29 -0.47 -17.97 1.78
N LYS A 30 0.20 -18.69 0.87
CA LYS A 30 0.04 -20.15 0.69
C LYS A 30 0.65 -20.98 1.82
N SER A 31 1.61 -20.44 2.56
CA SER A 31 2.33 -21.19 3.60
C SER A 31 1.41 -21.60 4.75
N ASN A 32 0.47 -20.72 5.11
CA ASN A 32 -0.57 -20.98 6.09
C ASN A 32 -1.80 -20.12 5.76
N ILE A 33 -2.65 -20.63 4.87
CA ILE A 33 -3.82 -19.91 4.33
C ILE A 33 -4.78 -19.48 5.45
N GLU A 34 -4.97 -20.32 6.47
CA GLU A 34 -5.87 -20.03 7.58
C GLU A 34 -5.36 -18.84 8.40
N LEU A 35 -4.10 -18.89 8.85
CA LEU A 35 -3.49 -17.81 9.62
C LEU A 35 -3.44 -16.51 8.80
N CYS A 36 -3.04 -16.59 7.53
CA CYS A 36 -2.97 -15.42 6.66
C CYS A 36 -4.34 -14.80 6.40
N SER A 37 -5.38 -15.62 6.25
CA SER A 37 -6.76 -15.13 6.12
C SER A 37 -7.27 -14.45 7.37
N LYS A 38 -6.92 -14.97 8.56
CA LYS A 38 -7.24 -14.33 9.84
C LYS A 38 -6.54 -12.97 9.97
N ILE A 39 -5.25 -12.89 9.65
CA ILE A 39 -4.47 -11.65 9.75
C ILE A 39 -4.99 -10.60 8.77
N ALA A 40 -5.15 -10.94 7.49
CA ALA A 40 -5.66 -10.01 6.47
C ALA A 40 -7.09 -9.54 6.80
N SER A 41 -7.96 -10.45 7.24
CA SER A 41 -9.33 -10.08 7.64
C SER A 41 -9.33 -9.17 8.87
N TYR A 42 -8.46 -9.44 9.85
CA TYR A 42 -8.36 -8.63 11.05
C TYR A 42 -7.78 -7.24 10.75
N GLY A 43 -6.76 -7.14 9.90
CA GLY A 43 -6.20 -5.86 9.47
C GLY A 43 -7.23 -5.01 8.73
N ILE A 44 -7.95 -5.57 7.76
CA ILE A 44 -9.05 -4.86 7.09
C ILE A 44 -10.13 -4.46 8.11
N PHE A 45 -10.56 -5.36 8.99
CA PHE A 45 -11.55 -5.09 10.04
C PHE A 45 -11.16 -3.89 10.93
N ARG A 46 -9.88 -3.73 11.24
CA ARG A 46 -9.35 -2.63 12.05
C ARG A 46 -9.41 -1.27 11.34
N GLU A 47 -9.37 -1.25 10.01
CA GLU A 47 -9.37 -0.03 9.22
C GLU A 47 -10.77 0.47 8.87
N ILE A 48 -11.75 -0.43 8.72
CA ILE A 48 -13.11 -0.03 8.29
C ILE A 48 -13.74 1.00 9.22
N GLY A 49 -14.24 2.08 8.61
CA GLY A 49 -14.85 3.21 9.29
C GLY A 49 -13.87 4.13 10.02
N THR A 50 -12.56 3.95 9.84
CA THR A 50 -11.50 4.82 10.37
C THR A 50 -10.95 5.74 9.28
N VAL A 51 -9.98 6.59 9.63
CA VAL A 51 -9.29 7.46 8.66
C VAL A 51 -8.43 6.69 7.63
N ASN A 52 -8.11 5.42 7.91
CA ASN A 52 -7.34 4.56 7.02
C ASN A 52 -8.23 3.68 6.12
N ASP A 53 -9.54 3.85 6.17
CA ASP A 53 -10.47 3.10 5.32
C ASP A 53 -10.38 3.58 3.86
N GLU A 54 -9.44 3.00 3.11
CA GLU A 54 -9.25 3.30 1.69
C GLU A 54 -10.38 2.76 0.81
N LEU A 55 -11.23 1.87 1.34
CA LEU A 55 -12.40 1.36 0.62
C LEU A 55 -13.56 2.35 0.62
N ALA A 56 -13.71 3.15 1.67
CA ALA A 56 -14.87 4.01 1.87
C ALA A 56 -15.16 4.94 0.68
N ARG A 57 -14.12 5.48 0.04
CA ARG A 57 -14.25 6.36 -1.13
C ARG A 57 -14.84 5.67 -2.38
N PHE A 58 -14.95 4.34 -2.37
CA PHE A 58 -15.47 3.53 -3.47
C PHE A 58 -16.81 2.87 -3.17
N ILE A 59 -17.38 3.06 -1.97
CA ILE A 59 -18.67 2.51 -1.56
C ILE A 59 -19.70 3.63 -1.53
N PHE A 60 -20.75 3.50 -2.35
CA PHE A 60 -21.76 4.54 -2.55
C PHE A 60 -23.14 4.03 -2.14
N ASP A 61 -23.95 4.93 -1.59
CA ASP A 61 -25.37 4.68 -1.42
C ASP A 61 -26.09 4.83 -2.77
N VAL A 62 -26.85 3.82 -3.17
CA VAL A 62 -27.53 3.80 -4.47
C VAL A 62 -28.59 4.89 -4.60
N LYS A 63 -29.28 5.23 -3.51
CA LYS A 63 -30.41 6.20 -3.53
C LYS A 63 -29.92 7.64 -3.68
N THR A 64 -28.82 7.97 -3.01
CA THR A 64 -28.27 9.33 -2.95
C THR A 64 -27.10 9.54 -3.90
N ALA A 65 -26.53 8.48 -4.45
CA ALA A 65 -25.33 8.47 -5.29
C ALA A 65 -24.10 9.11 -4.62
N LYS A 66 -24.10 9.22 -3.28
CA LYS A 66 -23.01 9.78 -2.48
C LYS A 66 -22.17 8.67 -1.82
N PRO A 67 -20.87 8.90 -1.56
CA PRO A 67 -20.06 7.98 -0.78
C PRO A 67 -20.69 7.73 0.60
N ILE A 68 -20.61 6.49 1.09
CA ILE A 68 -21.01 6.16 2.46
C ILE A 68 -20.04 6.86 3.43
N GLY A 69 -20.58 7.53 4.44
CA GLY A 69 -19.76 8.16 5.47
C GLY A 69 -19.01 7.12 6.30
N LEU A 70 -17.75 7.41 6.67
CA LEU A 70 -16.90 6.51 7.45
C LEU A 70 -17.59 5.99 8.73
N LYS A 71 -18.30 6.87 9.45
CA LYS A 71 -18.99 6.51 10.70
C LYS A 71 -20.08 5.44 10.49
N SER A 72 -20.66 5.38 9.30
CA SER A 72 -21.74 4.47 8.93
C SER A 72 -21.21 3.11 8.49
N LEU A 73 -19.97 3.03 7.99
CA LEU A 73 -19.33 1.77 7.63
C LEU A 73 -18.98 0.96 8.89
N LYS A 74 -19.32 -0.33 8.85
CA LYS A 74 -19.09 -1.32 9.90
C LYS A 74 -18.50 -2.58 9.28
N ALA A 75 -17.71 -3.28 10.07
CA ALA A 75 -17.18 -4.59 9.72
C ALA A 75 -17.50 -5.62 10.81
N GLU A 76 -17.71 -6.87 10.39
CA GLU A 76 -17.83 -8.05 11.24
C GLU A 76 -16.89 -9.12 10.71
N LEU A 77 -16.13 -9.79 11.59
CA LEU A 77 -15.40 -11.00 11.21
C LEU A 77 -16.40 -12.14 11.05
N VAL A 78 -16.20 -12.98 10.03
CA VAL A 78 -17.13 -14.06 9.70
C VAL A 78 -16.40 -15.34 9.30
N GLU A 79 -17.07 -16.47 9.53
CA GLU A 79 -16.68 -17.77 9.02
C GLU A 79 -17.79 -18.35 8.15
N TRP A 80 -17.43 -18.88 7.00
CA TRP A 80 -18.38 -19.53 6.10
C TRP A 80 -17.75 -20.72 5.40
N LYS A 81 -18.27 -21.93 5.65
CA LYS A 81 -17.76 -23.19 5.07
C LYS A 81 -16.25 -23.38 5.27
N GLY A 82 -15.74 -23.04 6.46
CA GLY A 82 -14.32 -23.11 6.80
C GLY A 82 -13.47 -21.94 6.27
N LEU A 83 -14.05 -21.02 5.49
CA LEU A 83 -13.37 -19.80 5.06
C LEU A 83 -13.51 -18.71 6.13
N PHE A 84 -12.39 -18.12 6.53
CA PHE A 84 -12.36 -16.94 7.39
C PHE A 84 -12.36 -15.68 6.53
N GLY A 85 -13.15 -14.68 6.93
CA GLY A 85 -13.32 -13.45 6.16
C GLY A 85 -13.95 -12.33 6.97
N LEU A 86 -14.48 -11.36 6.25
CA LEU A 86 -15.19 -10.22 6.83
C LEU A 86 -16.47 -9.88 6.04
N ARG A 87 -17.43 -9.28 6.75
CA ARG A 87 -18.61 -8.64 6.19
C ARG A 87 -18.51 -7.14 6.46
N ILE A 88 -18.54 -6.33 5.41
CA ILE A 88 -18.59 -4.86 5.49
C ILE A 88 -20.00 -4.40 5.13
N PHE A 89 -20.58 -3.48 5.90
CA PHE A 89 -21.93 -2.97 5.64
C PHE A 89 -22.09 -1.54 6.13
N SER A 90 -23.15 -0.87 5.70
CA SER A 90 -23.54 0.44 6.21
C SER A 90 -24.66 0.30 7.23
N SER A 91 -24.60 1.06 8.34
CA SER A 91 -25.73 1.22 9.26
C SER A 91 -26.88 2.03 8.67
N ASP A 92 -26.58 2.83 7.64
CA ASP A 92 -27.49 3.85 7.12
C ASP A 92 -28.08 3.48 5.75
N SER A 93 -27.58 2.41 5.13
CA SER A 93 -27.99 1.97 3.80
C SER A 93 -27.96 0.44 3.66
N ASP A 94 -29.01 -0.08 3.03
CA ASP A 94 -29.18 -1.48 2.64
C ASP A 94 -28.88 -1.73 1.14
N ARG A 95 -28.53 -0.68 0.40
CA ARG A 95 -28.26 -0.72 -1.05
C ARG A 95 -27.02 0.07 -1.40
N LEU A 96 -25.92 -0.65 -1.51
CA LEU A 96 -24.59 -0.17 -1.81
C LEU A 96 -24.22 -0.45 -3.27
N GLU A 97 -23.44 0.46 -3.85
CA GLU A 97 -22.78 0.35 -5.15
C GLU A 97 -21.26 0.47 -4.94
N LEU A 98 -20.49 -0.33 -5.69
CA LEU A 98 -19.04 -0.20 -5.73
C LEU A 98 -18.61 0.59 -6.97
N ARG A 99 -17.68 1.53 -6.81
CA ARG A 99 -17.12 2.36 -7.89
C ARG A 99 -15.60 2.23 -8.00
N ALA A 100 -15.10 1.00 -7.90
CA ALA A 100 -13.70 0.66 -8.14
C ALA A 100 -13.61 -0.48 -9.17
N LYS A 101 -12.73 -0.33 -10.16
CA LYS A 101 -12.51 -1.34 -11.19
C LYS A 101 -11.97 -2.62 -10.55
N GLY A 102 -12.53 -3.77 -10.92
CA GLY A 102 -12.06 -5.06 -10.44
C GLY A 102 -12.43 -5.40 -9.00
N PHE A 103 -13.15 -4.51 -8.29
CA PHE A 103 -13.51 -4.74 -6.90
C PHE A 103 -14.72 -5.69 -6.76
N TYR A 104 -15.65 -5.68 -7.73
CA TYR A 104 -16.82 -6.57 -7.75
C TYR A 104 -16.41 -8.06 -7.72
N GLU A 105 -15.30 -8.38 -8.36
CA GLU A 105 -14.73 -9.72 -8.52
C GLU A 105 -14.17 -10.27 -7.20
N LEU A 106 -13.79 -9.38 -6.27
CA LEU A 106 -13.27 -9.76 -4.95
C LEU A 106 -14.39 -10.02 -3.93
N ILE A 107 -15.62 -9.62 -4.23
CA ILE A 107 -16.78 -9.73 -3.34
C ILE A 107 -17.54 -11.03 -3.59
N HIS A 108 -17.87 -11.75 -2.52
CA HIS A 108 -18.62 -12.98 -2.63
C HIS A 108 -20.05 -12.72 -3.18
N PRO A 109 -20.41 -13.22 -4.37
CA PRO A 109 -21.58 -12.73 -5.10
C PRO A 109 -22.89 -13.04 -4.39
N SER A 110 -23.10 -14.27 -3.94
CA SER A 110 -24.38 -14.70 -3.37
C SER A 110 -24.60 -14.31 -1.90
N LEU A 111 -23.55 -13.84 -1.21
CA LEU A 111 -23.66 -13.42 0.19
C LEU A 111 -23.83 -11.91 0.31
N SER A 112 -23.52 -11.18 -0.77
CA SER A 112 -23.37 -9.72 -0.74
C SER A 112 -24.53 -8.98 -1.41
N ARG A 113 -25.20 -9.64 -2.36
CA ARG A 113 -26.17 -8.99 -3.26
C ARG A 113 -27.62 -9.13 -2.79
N ASN A 114 -28.37 -8.05 -2.98
CA ASN A 114 -29.82 -8.03 -3.00
C ASN A 114 -30.35 -8.65 -4.31
N ASP A 115 -31.65 -8.94 -4.35
CA ASP A 115 -32.33 -9.50 -5.53
C ASP A 115 -32.28 -8.55 -6.75
N ASP A 116 -32.16 -7.24 -6.53
CA ASP A 116 -32.05 -6.22 -7.59
C ASP A 116 -30.61 -6.04 -8.11
N GLY A 117 -29.65 -6.82 -7.59
CA GLY A 117 -28.25 -6.79 -7.98
C GLY A 117 -27.38 -5.77 -7.22
N THR A 118 -27.97 -4.88 -6.41
CA THR A 118 -27.23 -4.00 -5.49
C THR A 118 -26.62 -4.79 -4.33
N PHE A 119 -25.71 -4.19 -3.55
CA PHE A 119 -25.12 -4.87 -2.39
C PHE A 119 -25.80 -4.49 -1.08
N HIS A 120 -26.21 -5.45 -0.26
CA HIS A 120 -26.62 -5.17 1.12
C HIS A 120 -25.44 -5.22 2.10
N SER A 121 -24.36 -5.90 1.73
CA SER A 121 -23.08 -5.93 2.43
C SER A 121 -22.01 -6.49 1.51
N LEU A 122 -20.74 -6.33 1.84
CA LEU A 122 -19.60 -6.84 1.09
C LEU A 122 -18.98 -7.98 1.89
N PHE A 123 -19.16 -9.21 1.43
CA PHE A 123 -18.46 -10.36 2.01
C PHE A 123 -17.15 -10.60 1.29
N ILE A 124 -16.05 -10.53 2.01
CA ILE A 124 -14.69 -10.71 1.51
C ILE A 124 -14.04 -11.88 2.24
N PHE A 125 -13.43 -12.78 1.47
CA PHE A 125 -12.68 -13.92 1.99
C PHE A 125 -11.26 -13.88 1.41
N PRO A 126 -10.23 -13.56 2.23
CA PRO A 126 -8.85 -13.47 1.76
C PRO A 126 -8.33 -14.70 1.03
N GLU A 127 -8.76 -15.92 1.40
CA GLU A 127 -8.42 -17.12 0.65
C GLU A 127 -8.92 -17.09 -0.81
N ILE A 128 -10.15 -16.61 -1.04
CA ILE A 128 -10.70 -16.48 -2.40
C ILE A 128 -9.91 -15.43 -3.18
N ILE A 129 -9.62 -14.29 -2.55
CA ILE A 129 -8.80 -13.23 -3.14
C ILE A 129 -7.42 -13.75 -3.52
N ASN A 130 -6.78 -14.53 -2.67
CA ASN A 130 -5.50 -15.17 -2.96
C ASN A 130 -5.56 -16.09 -4.20
N LYS A 131 -6.66 -16.82 -4.41
CA LYS A 131 -6.86 -17.63 -5.62
C LYS A 131 -7.01 -16.75 -6.87
N ILE A 132 -7.73 -15.63 -6.76
CA ILE A 132 -7.90 -14.65 -7.85
C ILE A 132 -6.55 -14.03 -8.21
N ALA A 133 -5.81 -13.51 -7.24
CA ALA A 133 -4.49 -12.89 -7.45
C ALA A 133 -3.49 -13.86 -8.11
N GLN A 134 -3.50 -15.13 -7.70
CA GLN A 134 -2.67 -16.16 -8.33
C GLN A 134 -3.00 -16.40 -9.80
N SER A 135 -4.29 -16.32 -10.18
CA SER A 135 -4.69 -16.44 -11.59
C SER A 135 -4.20 -15.28 -12.45
N GLU A 136 -3.91 -14.14 -11.81
CA GLU A 136 -3.27 -12.95 -12.39
C GLU A 136 -1.74 -12.96 -12.24
N GLY A 137 -1.15 -14.06 -11.76
CA GLY A 137 0.31 -14.22 -11.67
C GLY A 137 0.95 -13.50 -10.48
N ILE A 138 0.17 -13.16 -9.46
CA ILE A 138 0.63 -12.52 -8.23
C ILE A 138 0.60 -13.50 -7.06
N GLU A 139 1.66 -13.46 -6.26
CA GLU A 139 1.71 -14.11 -4.96
C GLU A 139 1.37 -13.11 -3.86
N LEU A 140 0.28 -13.34 -3.13
CA LEU A 140 0.00 -12.54 -1.95
C LEU A 140 0.92 -12.95 -0.80
N VAL A 141 1.37 -11.97 -0.02
CA VAL A 141 2.24 -12.17 1.13
C VAL A 141 1.80 -11.33 2.32
N LEU A 142 2.24 -11.75 3.51
CA LEU A 142 2.26 -10.91 4.69
C LEU A 142 3.66 -10.35 4.88
N VAL A 143 3.77 -9.09 5.31
CA VAL A 143 5.04 -8.46 5.67
C VAL A 143 5.02 -8.18 7.16
N LYS A 144 5.90 -8.86 7.90
CA LYS A 144 5.88 -8.85 9.37
C LYS A 144 6.07 -7.45 9.93
N THR A 145 7.07 -6.71 9.45
CA THR A 145 7.35 -5.36 9.97
C THR A 145 6.18 -4.42 9.74
N TRP A 146 5.54 -4.48 8.56
CA TRP A 146 4.38 -3.65 8.23
C TRP A 146 3.17 -3.99 9.09
N GLY A 147 2.77 -5.27 9.18
CA GLY A 147 1.62 -5.67 10.01
C GLY A 147 1.86 -5.45 11.51
N SER A 148 3.12 -5.49 11.97
CA SER A 148 3.48 -5.20 13.36
C SER A 148 3.24 -3.73 13.70
N ASN A 149 3.38 -2.83 12.71
CA ASN A 149 3.11 -1.42 12.86
C ASN A 149 1.62 -1.08 12.66
N SER A 150 1.02 -1.56 11.56
CA SER A 150 -0.33 -1.16 11.13
C SER A 150 -1.47 -1.96 11.76
N ILE A 151 -1.28 -3.27 12.00
CA ILE A 151 -2.35 -4.16 12.51
C ILE A 151 -2.26 -4.31 14.03
N PHE A 152 -1.08 -4.69 14.52
CA PHE A 152 -0.85 -5.05 15.94
C PHE A 152 -0.11 -3.96 16.74
N GLY A 153 0.33 -2.92 16.06
CA GLY A 153 1.12 -1.83 16.62
C GLY A 153 0.27 -0.70 17.19
N GLY A 154 0.96 0.31 17.70
CA GLY A 154 0.37 1.52 18.26
C GLY A 154 0.15 2.61 17.22
N PHE A 155 -0.28 2.25 16.00
CA PHE A 155 -0.71 3.27 15.04
C PHE A 155 -1.79 4.12 15.70
N ASP A 156 -1.52 5.42 15.75
CA ASP A 156 -2.35 6.40 16.39
C ASP A 156 -2.94 7.29 15.30
N PRO A 157 -4.24 7.18 14.99
CA PRO A 157 -4.88 7.97 13.94
C PRO A 157 -4.90 9.47 14.25
N SER A 158 -4.50 9.89 15.47
CA SER A 158 -4.28 11.30 15.82
C SER A 158 -2.90 11.82 15.44
N LYS A 159 -1.95 10.94 15.10
CA LYS A 159 -0.63 11.32 14.58
C LYS A 159 -0.74 11.73 13.11
N GLY A 160 -0.16 12.88 12.77
CA GLY A 160 -0.24 13.42 11.42
C GLY A 160 0.47 12.54 10.38
N TYR A 161 -0.01 12.60 9.13
CA TYR A 161 0.50 11.90 7.95
C TYR A 161 2.04 11.80 7.88
N TYR A 162 2.75 12.88 8.21
CA TYR A 162 4.21 12.92 8.15
C TYR A 162 4.94 12.02 9.16
N GLN A 163 4.34 11.66 10.30
CA GLN A 163 4.96 10.75 11.28
C GLN A 163 4.97 9.30 10.80
N THR A 164 3.97 8.89 10.01
CA THR A 164 3.95 7.57 9.36
C THR A 164 5.05 7.48 8.31
N ASN A 165 5.26 8.54 7.52
CA ASN A 165 6.31 8.59 6.50
C ASN A 165 7.71 8.47 7.10
N PHE A 166 7.96 9.07 8.28
CA PHE A 166 9.26 8.92 8.97
C PHE A 166 9.54 7.46 9.34
N TRP A 167 8.53 6.71 9.78
CA TRP A 167 8.69 5.29 10.08
C TRP A 167 9.04 4.48 8.81
N GLU A 168 8.34 4.73 7.70
CA GLU A 168 8.61 4.07 6.42
C GLU A 168 10.03 4.39 5.91
N ILE A 169 10.49 5.62 6.11
CA ILE A 169 11.84 6.07 5.78
C ILE A 169 12.88 5.35 6.65
N GLU A 170 12.70 5.34 7.98
CA GLU A 170 13.64 4.72 8.93
C GLU A 170 13.78 3.22 8.71
N ASN A 171 12.70 2.54 8.31
CA ASN A 171 12.71 1.10 8.00
C ASN A 171 13.07 0.80 6.55
N ASN A 172 13.26 1.84 5.72
CA ASN A 172 13.58 1.74 4.30
C ASN A 172 12.59 0.84 3.55
N ASP A 173 11.30 1.06 3.80
CA ASP A 173 10.21 0.25 3.27
C ASP A 173 10.24 0.14 1.76
N THR A 174 10.78 1.15 1.05
CA THR A 174 10.98 1.09 -0.40
C THR A 174 11.79 -0.12 -0.84
N ILE A 175 12.83 -0.53 -0.11
CA ILE A 175 13.63 -1.70 -0.49
C ILE A 175 12.75 -2.95 -0.42
N ILE A 176 12.00 -3.12 0.67
CA ILE A 176 11.11 -4.27 0.85
C ILE A 176 10.04 -4.27 -0.24
N PHE A 177 9.36 -3.13 -0.44
CA PHE A 177 8.31 -3.01 -1.44
C PHE A 177 8.82 -3.30 -2.87
N SER A 178 9.93 -2.69 -3.29
CA SER A 178 10.52 -2.95 -4.61
C SER A 178 10.98 -4.40 -4.77
N ASP A 179 11.46 -5.05 -3.70
CA ASP A 179 11.81 -6.47 -3.68
C ASP A 179 10.57 -7.38 -3.85
N LEU A 180 9.44 -7.02 -3.24
CA LEU A 180 8.18 -7.73 -3.42
C LEU A 180 7.70 -7.60 -4.86
N ILE A 181 7.57 -6.38 -5.38
CA ILE A 181 7.05 -6.14 -6.71
C ILE A 181 7.91 -6.81 -7.78
N ARG A 182 9.24 -6.70 -7.72
CA ARG A 182 10.14 -7.37 -8.70
C ARG A 182 10.01 -8.89 -8.68
N LYS A 183 9.59 -9.49 -7.56
CA LYS A 183 9.32 -10.93 -7.40
C LYS A 183 7.88 -11.32 -7.76
N GLY A 184 7.02 -10.37 -8.12
CA GLY A 184 5.60 -10.62 -8.38
C GLY A 184 4.80 -10.88 -7.10
N LYS A 185 5.24 -10.31 -5.99
CA LYS A 185 4.60 -10.42 -4.68
C LYS A 185 3.89 -9.12 -4.34
N VAL A 186 2.73 -9.21 -3.71
CA VAL A 186 1.94 -8.07 -3.24
C VAL A 186 1.54 -8.33 -1.78
N ALA A 187 1.73 -7.34 -0.92
CA ALA A 187 1.29 -7.45 0.46
C ALA A 187 -0.25 -7.46 0.53
N PHE A 188 -0.82 -8.21 1.48
CA PHE A 188 -2.26 -8.21 1.67
C PHE A 188 -2.63 -8.28 3.15
N MET A 189 -2.80 -7.11 3.75
CA MET A 189 -3.03 -6.92 5.18
C MET A 189 -4.05 -5.82 5.50
N GLY A 190 -4.34 -4.90 4.58
CA GLY A 190 -5.28 -3.78 4.78
C GLY A 190 -6.18 -3.45 3.60
N THR A 191 -7.00 -2.42 3.77
CA THR A 191 -7.91 -1.84 2.77
C THR A 191 -7.16 -1.23 1.59
N HIS A 192 -6.02 -0.57 1.86
CA HIS A 192 -5.11 -0.05 0.83
C HIS A 192 -4.68 -1.17 -0.11
N ASP A 193 -4.10 -2.25 0.42
CA ASP A 193 -3.65 -3.40 -0.38
C ASP A 193 -4.76 -3.95 -1.26
N LEU A 194 -5.95 -4.12 -0.66
CA LEU A 194 -7.11 -4.67 -1.33
C LEU A 194 -7.54 -3.84 -2.54
N ILE A 195 -7.60 -2.51 -2.40
CA ILE A 195 -8.17 -1.63 -3.41
C ILE A 195 -7.16 -1.07 -4.38
N ALA A 196 -5.95 -0.83 -3.90
CA ALA A 196 -4.89 -0.19 -4.64
C ALA A 196 -4.08 -1.21 -5.44
N HIS A 197 -3.84 -2.41 -4.91
CA HIS A 197 -2.90 -3.36 -5.52
C HIS A 197 -3.53 -4.67 -6.01
N ILE A 198 -4.66 -5.06 -5.43
CA ILE A 198 -5.32 -6.33 -5.74
C ILE A 198 -6.54 -6.13 -6.66
N ALA A 199 -7.41 -5.17 -6.34
CA ALA A 199 -8.60 -4.91 -7.13
C ALA A 199 -8.22 -4.38 -8.52
N GLY A 200 -8.63 -5.11 -9.56
CA GLY A 200 -8.40 -4.69 -10.95
C GLY A 200 -6.98 -4.92 -11.45
N VAL A 201 -6.21 -5.75 -10.75
CA VAL A 201 -4.89 -6.17 -11.21
C VAL A 201 -4.96 -6.84 -12.59
N ASP A 202 -3.95 -6.59 -13.42
CA ASP A 202 -3.88 -7.10 -14.79
C ASP A 202 -2.49 -7.65 -15.08
N LYS A 203 -2.41 -8.98 -15.24
CA LYS A 203 -1.16 -9.70 -15.51
C LYS A 203 -0.37 -9.18 -16.70
N LYS A 204 -1.00 -8.49 -17.65
CA LYS A 204 -0.33 -7.95 -18.85
C LYS A 204 0.69 -6.86 -18.50
N HIS A 205 0.47 -6.11 -17.44
CA HIS A 205 1.35 -5.01 -17.03
C HIS A 205 2.48 -5.45 -16.08
N LEU A 206 2.32 -6.60 -15.42
CA LEU A 206 3.27 -7.09 -14.41
C LEU A 206 4.70 -7.26 -14.92
N PRO A 207 4.98 -7.78 -16.14
CA PRO A 207 6.36 -7.93 -16.60
C PRO A 207 7.14 -6.60 -16.63
N HIS A 208 6.49 -5.53 -17.09
CA HIS A 208 7.13 -4.21 -17.14
C HIS A 208 7.27 -3.60 -15.74
N LEU A 209 6.24 -3.72 -14.90
CA LEU A 209 6.30 -3.26 -13.51
C LEU A 209 7.44 -3.96 -12.73
N LYS A 210 7.62 -5.28 -12.93
CA LYS A 210 8.71 -6.06 -12.32
C LYS A 210 10.10 -5.55 -12.74
N GLN A 211 10.28 -5.18 -14.01
CA GLN A 211 11.55 -4.62 -14.51
C GLN A 211 11.86 -3.25 -13.89
N LEU A 212 10.84 -2.40 -13.75
CA LEU A 212 10.99 -1.10 -13.09
C LEU A 212 11.31 -1.27 -11.61
N ALA A 213 10.62 -2.16 -10.91
CA ALA A 213 10.88 -2.48 -9.52
C ALA A 213 12.28 -3.08 -9.30
N ASP A 214 12.76 -3.95 -10.21
CA ASP A 214 14.13 -4.46 -10.17
C ASP A 214 15.16 -3.34 -10.34
N SER A 215 14.90 -2.38 -11.23
CA SER A 215 15.76 -1.20 -11.42
C SER A 215 15.81 -0.35 -10.14
N VAL A 216 14.65 -0.08 -9.52
CA VAL A 216 14.55 0.64 -8.24
C VAL A 216 15.35 -0.08 -7.15
N TYR A 217 15.09 -1.38 -6.98
CA TYR A 217 15.75 -2.21 -5.97
C TYR A 217 17.28 -2.18 -6.14
N ASN A 218 17.77 -2.44 -7.34
CA ASN A 218 19.21 -2.49 -7.62
C ASN A 218 19.88 -1.12 -7.46
N SER A 219 19.22 -0.03 -7.85
CA SER A 219 19.73 1.32 -7.65
C SER A 219 19.85 1.69 -6.17
N ILE A 220 18.82 1.41 -5.35
CA ILE A 220 18.85 1.69 -3.91
C ILE A 220 19.89 0.80 -3.22
N TYR A 221 19.92 -0.49 -3.54
CA TYR A 221 20.89 -1.43 -2.97
C TYR A 221 22.33 -1.02 -3.29
N SER A 222 22.59 -0.61 -4.54
CA SER A 222 23.91 -0.15 -4.97
C SER A 222 24.33 1.15 -4.27
N TYR A 223 23.40 2.08 -4.09
CA TYR A 223 23.62 3.36 -3.42
C TYR A 223 24.00 3.19 -1.94
N PHE A 224 23.40 2.23 -1.24
CA PHE A 224 23.71 1.95 0.17
C PHE A 224 24.79 0.88 0.39
N LYS A 225 25.34 0.27 -0.66
CA LYS A 225 26.28 -0.86 -0.56
C LYS A 225 27.48 -0.60 0.35
N SER A 226 27.99 0.64 0.38
CA SER A 226 29.16 1.03 1.19
C SER A 226 28.79 1.68 2.53
N THR A 227 27.50 1.81 2.86
CA THR A 227 27.03 2.58 4.02
C THR A 227 26.13 1.72 4.90
N SER A 228 26.63 1.34 6.08
CA SER A 228 25.87 0.53 7.04
C SER A 228 24.80 1.31 7.80
N LYS A 229 24.87 2.65 7.81
CA LYS A 229 23.94 3.55 8.50
C LYS A 229 23.70 4.80 7.65
N PRO A 230 22.76 4.76 6.70
CA PRO A 230 22.46 5.93 5.88
C PRO A 230 21.84 7.04 6.72
N SER A 231 22.06 8.30 6.33
CA SER A 231 21.36 9.42 6.95
C SER A 231 19.91 9.47 6.49
N ILE A 232 19.01 10.05 7.31
CA ILE A 232 17.59 10.25 6.93
C ILE A 232 17.47 10.97 5.59
N SER A 233 18.33 11.97 5.35
CA SER A 233 18.36 12.72 4.09
C SER A 233 18.69 11.85 2.88
N ALA A 234 19.62 10.90 3.03
CA ALA A 234 19.95 9.96 1.98
C ALA A 234 18.80 8.99 1.66
N LEU A 235 17.86 8.80 2.59
CA LEU A 235 16.69 7.93 2.41
C LEU A 235 15.52 8.63 1.70
N ILE A 236 15.55 9.96 1.54
CA ILE A 236 14.43 10.71 0.93
C ILE A 236 14.23 10.38 -0.55
N ILE A 237 15.31 10.30 -1.33
CA ILE A 237 15.22 9.91 -2.76
C ILE A 237 14.71 8.46 -2.90
N PRO A 238 15.27 7.45 -2.20
CA PRO A 238 14.69 6.10 -2.12
C PRO A 238 13.21 6.10 -1.72
N TYR A 239 12.83 6.85 -0.69
CA TYR A 239 11.45 6.94 -0.26
C TYR A 239 10.54 7.49 -1.38
N THR A 240 10.96 8.57 -2.04
CA THR A 240 10.25 9.14 -3.19
C THR A 240 10.10 8.14 -4.34
N MET A 241 11.14 7.35 -4.62
CA MET A 241 11.08 6.26 -5.60
C MET A 241 10.05 5.20 -5.20
N GLY A 242 9.97 4.89 -3.91
CA GLY A 242 8.99 3.95 -3.36
C GLY A 242 7.56 4.42 -3.55
N VAL A 243 7.25 5.67 -3.21
CA VAL A 243 5.90 6.25 -3.39
C VAL A 243 5.51 6.28 -4.88
N VAL A 244 6.42 6.67 -5.77
CA VAL A 244 6.15 6.68 -7.22
C VAL A 244 5.97 5.25 -7.76
N LEU A 245 6.74 4.29 -7.25
CA LEU A 245 6.59 2.88 -7.62
C LEU A 245 5.27 2.30 -7.08
N ASP A 246 4.87 2.68 -5.87
CA ASP A 246 3.60 2.28 -5.26
C ASP A 246 2.43 2.77 -6.10
N ASP A 247 2.37 4.07 -6.41
CA ASP A 247 1.36 4.63 -7.31
C ASP A 247 1.34 3.92 -8.67
N LEU A 248 2.51 3.60 -9.24
CA LEU A 248 2.64 2.89 -10.52
C LEU A 248 2.17 1.43 -10.44
N ALA A 249 2.24 0.81 -9.27
CA ALA A 249 1.76 -0.56 -9.02
C ALA A 249 0.23 -0.64 -8.86
N GLN A 250 -0.46 0.50 -8.80
CA GLN A 250 -1.91 0.56 -8.68
C GLN A 250 -2.60 0.56 -10.06
N PRO A 251 -3.70 -0.17 -10.27
CA PRO A 251 -4.61 0.08 -11.39
C PRO A 251 -5.32 1.44 -11.16
N PRO A 252 -5.40 2.36 -12.15
CA PRO A 252 -5.11 2.24 -13.57
C PRO A 252 -3.71 2.76 -13.98
N SER A 253 -2.85 3.07 -13.01
CA SER A 253 -1.56 3.73 -13.22
C SER A 253 -0.51 2.85 -13.85
N TYR A 254 -0.76 1.55 -14.03
CA TYR A 254 0.14 0.67 -14.76
C TYR A 254 0.63 1.30 -16.06
N SER A 255 1.95 1.27 -16.26
CA SER A 255 2.60 1.83 -17.44
C SER A 255 2.40 3.35 -17.64
N SER A 256 2.02 4.09 -16.60
CA SER A 256 1.93 5.55 -16.63
C SER A 256 3.27 6.16 -17.00
N LYS A 257 3.32 6.83 -18.16
CA LYS A 257 4.53 7.44 -18.69
C LYS A 257 5.07 8.54 -17.78
N SER A 258 4.19 9.31 -17.13
CA SER A 258 4.56 10.34 -16.16
C SER A 258 5.31 9.75 -14.96
N HIS A 259 4.77 8.69 -14.34
CA HIS A 259 5.43 8.00 -13.23
C HIS A 259 6.77 7.39 -13.67
N ILE A 260 6.82 6.74 -14.84
CA ILE A 260 8.06 6.16 -15.39
C ILE A 260 9.13 7.24 -15.62
N ALA A 261 8.76 8.40 -16.16
CA ALA A 261 9.69 9.50 -16.41
C ALA A 261 10.28 10.05 -15.10
N ILE A 262 9.44 10.25 -14.07
CA ILE A 262 9.87 10.68 -12.74
C ILE A 262 10.78 9.62 -12.10
N LEU A 263 10.37 8.35 -12.13
CA LEU A 263 11.14 7.25 -11.57
C LEU A 263 12.52 7.10 -12.23
N THR A 264 12.57 7.27 -13.55
CA THR A 264 13.82 7.24 -14.33
C THR A 264 14.78 8.35 -13.90
N GLU A 265 14.28 9.58 -13.71
CA GLU A 265 15.12 10.68 -13.25
C GLU A 265 15.58 10.47 -11.79
N LEU A 266 14.73 9.98 -10.90
CA LEU A 266 15.13 9.63 -9.52
C LEU A 266 16.21 8.53 -9.49
N ILE A 267 16.06 7.47 -10.31
CA ILE A 267 17.07 6.41 -10.50
C ILE A 267 18.39 7.00 -11.01
N ARG A 268 18.34 7.96 -11.93
CA ARG A 268 19.56 8.63 -12.42
C ARG A 268 20.26 9.38 -11.28
N ARG A 269 19.54 10.16 -10.48
CA ARG A 269 20.10 10.95 -9.38
C ARG A 269 20.79 10.07 -8.33
N ILE A 270 20.14 8.98 -7.93
CA ILE A 270 20.70 8.06 -6.94
C ILE A 270 21.92 7.31 -7.50
N SER A 271 21.89 6.92 -8.78
CA SER A 271 23.03 6.26 -9.45
C SER A 271 24.24 7.19 -9.63
N CYS A 272 23.99 8.50 -9.77
CA CYS A 272 25.04 9.52 -9.78
C CYS A 272 25.57 9.85 -8.37
N ASN A 273 24.99 9.28 -7.31
CA ASN A 273 25.36 9.53 -5.92
C ASN A 273 25.39 11.04 -5.57
N GLU A 274 24.44 11.80 -6.12
CA GLU A 274 24.40 13.27 -5.98
C GLU A 274 24.19 13.72 -4.52
N ILE A 275 23.57 12.89 -3.69
CA ILE A 275 23.53 13.02 -2.24
C ILE A 275 24.41 11.89 -1.70
N PRO A 276 25.46 12.15 -0.92
CA PRO A 276 26.22 11.07 -0.29
C PRO A 276 25.36 10.31 0.72
N ALA A 277 25.42 8.98 0.71
CA ALA A 277 24.62 8.13 1.61
C ALA A 277 24.84 8.40 3.12
N ASN A 278 26.01 8.94 3.48
CA ASN A 278 26.41 9.29 4.84
C ASN A 278 26.40 10.81 5.10
N LEU A 279 25.78 11.61 4.23
CA LEU A 279 25.78 13.07 4.34
C LEU A 279 25.23 13.50 5.71
N PRO A 280 26.03 14.22 6.53
CA PRO A 280 25.56 14.75 7.81
C PRO A 280 24.54 15.87 7.57
N THR A 281 23.31 15.66 8.02
CA THR A 281 22.19 16.59 7.80
C THR A 281 21.37 16.76 9.06
N VAL A 282 20.83 17.96 9.26
CA VAL A 282 19.82 18.22 10.29
C VAL A 282 18.51 18.48 9.57
N LEU A 283 17.85 17.40 9.18
CA LEU A 283 16.56 17.49 8.50
C LEU A 283 15.46 17.67 9.56
N ILE A 284 15.08 18.93 9.79
CA ILE A 284 13.99 19.27 10.73
C ILE A 284 12.59 19.05 10.13
N GLN A 285 12.48 19.03 8.80
CA GLN A 285 11.23 18.92 8.06
C GLN A 285 11.46 18.20 6.74
N PHE A 286 10.42 17.52 6.26
CA PHE A 286 10.46 16.88 4.95
C PHE A 286 10.56 17.92 3.81
N PRO A 287 11.33 17.68 2.73
CA PRO A 287 11.46 18.63 1.63
C PRO A 287 10.10 18.97 1.01
N LYS A 288 9.83 20.26 0.80
CA LYS A 288 8.58 20.72 0.18
C LYS A 288 8.49 20.25 -1.28
N SER A 289 9.63 20.10 -1.94
CA SER A 289 9.69 19.59 -3.31
C SER A 289 9.30 18.11 -3.44
N PHE A 290 9.24 17.34 -2.34
CA PHE A 290 8.73 15.97 -2.39
C PHE A 290 7.31 15.91 -2.96
N GLN A 291 6.38 16.67 -2.39
CA GLN A 291 4.98 16.65 -2.83
C GLN A 291 4.86 17.09 -4.30
N LYS A 292 5.67 18.06 -4.73
CA LYS A 292 5.70 18.51 -6.13
C LYS A 292 6.11 17.38 -7.09
N VAL A 293 7.08 16.56 -6.71
CA VAL A 293 7.50 15.39 -7.50
C VAL A 293 6.37 14.37 -7.58
N ILE A 294 5.69 14.09 -6.47
CA ILE A 294 4.55 13.16 -6.44
C ILE A 294 3.39 13.68 -7.30
N ASP A 295 3.01 14.95 -7.13
CA ASP A 295 1.93 15.57 -7.92
C ASP A 295 2.26 15.60 -9.42
N LEU A 296 3.52 15.87 -9.77
CA LEU A 296 3.97 15.83 -11.16
C LEU A 296 3.90 14.40 -11.74
N SER A 297 4.23 13.38 -10.95
CA SER A 297 4.11 11.98 -11.38
C SER A 297 2.66 11.58 -11.71
N ARG A 298 1.70 12.17 -11.00
CA ARG A 298 0.24 11.97 -11.20
C ARG A 298 -0.34 12.87 -12.29
N THR A 299 0.42 13.83 -12.81
CA THR A 299 -0.03 14.75 -13.86
C THR A 299 0.02 14.07 -15.23
N LEU A 300 -1.08 14.14 -15.99
CA LEU A 300 -1.15 13.55 -17.34
C LEU A 300 -0.14 14.20 -18.29
N ASN A 301 0.57 13.38 -19.05
CA ASN A 301 1.55 13.80 -20.06
C ASN A 301 2.79 14.54 -19.50
N ALA A 302 3.13 14.39 -18.21
CA ALA A 302 4.31 15.04 -17.64
C ALA A 302 5.61 14.59 -18.32
N GLU A 303 5.64 13.40 -18.94
CA GLU A 303 6.77 12.93 -19.73
C GLU A 303 7.07 13.80 -20.96
N LYS A 304 6.10 14.59 -21.44
CA LYS A 304 6.27 15.50 -22.59
C LYS A 304 7.02 16.78 -22.23
N THR A 305 7.23 17.06 -20.93
CA THR A 305 7.98 18.20 -20.43
C THR A 305 9.21 17.73 -19.63
N PRO A 306 10.20 17.07 -20.27
CA PRO A 306 11.34 16.47 -19.57
C PRO A 306 12.18 17.48 -18.79
N ALA A 307 12.20 18.75 -19.20
CA ALA A 307 12.84 19.84 -18.44
C ALA A 307 12.17 20.05 -17.07
N GLN A 308 10.84 20.03 -17.01
CA GLN A 308 10.07 20.20 -15.78
C GLN A 308 10.24 19.02 -14.82
N VAL A 309 10.28 17.79 -15.36
CA VAL A 309 10.61 16.57 -14.60
C VAL A 309 11.98 16.70 -13.95
N LYS A 310 13.00 17.05 -14.75
CA LYS A 310 14.37 17.26 -14.26
C LYS A 310 14.46 18.35 -13.21
N GLU A 311 13.81 19.49 -13.46
CA GLU A 311 13.80 20.63 -12.54
C GLU A 311 13.15 20.26 -11.21
N SER A 312 12.00 19.60 -11.22
CA SER A 312 11.28 19.22 -9.99
C SER A 312 12.09 18.25 -9.13
N VAL A 313 12.71 17.24 -9.75
CA VAL A 313 13.61 16.32 -9.05
C VAL A 313 14.88 17.03 -8.58
N ASN A 314 15.42 17.97 -9.38
CA ASN A 314 16.58 18.76 -8.98
C ASN A 314 16.27 19.64 -7.76
N SER A 315 15.10 20.26 -7.69
CA SER A 315 14.66 21.02 -6.52
C SER A 315 14.64 20.16 -5.26
N LEU A 316 14.16 18.92 -5.35
CA LEU A 316 14.20 17.95 -4.24
C LEU A 316 15.64 17.68 -3.79
N VAL A 317 16.55 17.38 -4.72
CA VAL A 317 17.97 17.15 -4.41
C VAL A 317 18.62 18.37 -3.76
N GLN A 318 18.37 19.57 -4.30
CA GLN A 318 18.93 20.81 -3.76
C GLN A 318 18.39 21.13 -2.35
N GLU A 319 17.10 20.90 -2.08
CA GLU A 319 16.54 21.07 -0.74
C GLU A 319 17.22 20.14 0.29
N ILE A 320 17.50 18.89 -0.11
CA ILE A 320 18.20 17.92 0.75
C ILE A 320 19.65 18.35 1.02
N LEU A 321 20.38 18.76 -0.02
CA LEU A 321 21.77 19.23 0.11
C LEU A 321 21.86 20.51 0.94
N ASN A 322 20.92 21.43 0.79
CA ASN A 322 20.86 22.67 1.56
C ASN A 322 20.55 22.44 3.05
N ALA A 323 19.89 21.33 3.38
CA ALA A 323 19.66 20.90 4.77
C ALA A 323 20.88 20.19 5.39
N SER A 324 21.99 20.04 4.65
CA SER A 324 23.23 19.47 5.17
C SER A 324 23.94 20.43 6.12
N VAL A 325 24.59 19.86 7.15
CA VAL A 325 25.29 20.62 8.19
C VAL A 325 26.50 21.38 7.65
N ILE A 326 26.97 21.02 6.45
CA ILE A 326 28.14 21.60 5.79
C ILE A 326 27.92 23.09 5.43
N ASN A 327 26.67 23.58 5.40
CA ASN A 327 26.35 24.99 5.11
C ASN A 327 26.24 25.88 6.37
N PHE A 328 26.53 25.37 7.57
CA PHE A 328 26.51 26.15 8.83
C PHE A 328 27.91 26.63 9.28
N THR A 329 28.80 26.95 8.32
CA THR A 329 30.10 27.59 8.60
C THR A 329 30.19 28.97 7.99
#